data_AF-A0A972F4I1-F1
#
_entry.id   AF-A0A972F4I1-F1
#
_cell.length_a   1.000
_cell.length_b   1.000
_cell.length_c   1.000
_cell.angle_alpha   90.00
_cell.angle_beta   90.00
_cell.angle_gamma   90.00
#
_symmetry.space_group_name_H-M   'P 1'
#
loop_
_entity.id
_entity.type
_entity.pdbx_description
1 polymer ?
#
loop_
_entity_poly.entity_id
_entity_poly.type
_entity_poly.pdbx_seq_one_letter_code
_entity_poly.pdbx_strand_id
1 'polypeptide(L)' 'RIVFHLLSPFMPETARKGLSYLGWDAPITREGIRWGGLRTGTRIVKAEPLFPRIEEKGDA' A
#
# COMPACT_ATOMS: atom_id res chain seq x y z
N ARG A 1 4.78 -0.73 3.74
CA ARG A 1 4.03 -0.08 4.85
C ARG A 1 4.35 1.41 4.95
N ILE A 2 5.59 1.82 5.25
CA ILE A 2 5.98 3.23 5.39
C ILE A 2 5.64 4.03 4.12
N VAL A 3 6.01 3.50 2.95
CA VAL A 3 5.67 4.10 1.64
C VAL A 3 4.17 4.36 1.50
N PHE A 4 3.31 3.42 1.91
CA PHE A 4 1.86 3.61 1.83
C PHE A 4 1.34 4.66 2.82
N HIS A 5 1.96 4.82 4.00
CA HIS A 5 1.62 5.93 4.89
C HIS A 5 2.01 7.29 4.29
N LEU A 6 3.14 7.36 3.57
CA LEU A 6 3.56 8.57 2.87
C LEU A 6 2.74 8.83 1.60
N LEU A 7 2.24 7.78 0.96
CA LEU A 7 1.42 7.85 -0.25
C LEU A 7 -0.02 8.31 0.04
N SER A 8 -0.53 8.10 1.26
CA SER A 8 -1.94 8.33 1.59
C SER A 8 -2.48 9.73 1.30
N PRO A 9 -1.71 10.84 1.40
CA PRO A 9 -2.21 12.16 1.02
C PRO A 9 -2.46 12.30 -0.49
N PHE A 10 -1.79 11.48 -1.31
CA PHE A 10 -1.88 11.52 -2.77
C PHE A 10 -2.80 10.42 -3.33
N MET A 11 -2.75 9.22 -2.76
CA MET A 11 -3.54 8.06 -3.20
C MET A 11 -4.07 7.27 -1.99
N PRO A 12 -5.11 7.77 -1.30
CA PRO A 12 -5.59 7.20 -0.04
C PRO A 12 -6.09 5.76 -0.20
N GLU A 13 -6.82 5.46 -1.28
CA GLU A 13 -7.33 4.10 -1.52
C GLU A 13 -6.21 3.11 -1.85
N THR A 14 -5.26 3.50 -2.70
CA THR A 14 -4.09 2.66 -3.01
C THR A 14 -3.23 2.43 -1.78
N ALA A 15 -3.03 3.45 -0.95
CA ALA A 15 -2.33 3.33 0.32
C ALA A 15 -3.01 2.31 1.25
N ARG A 16 -4.32 2.42 1.44
CA ARG A 16 -5.10 1.50 2.27
C ARG A 16 -5.06 0.07 1.74
N LYS A 17 -5.25 -0.11 0.42
CA LYS A 17 -5.17 -1.43 -0.24
C LYS A 17 -3.77 -2.05 -0.12
N GLY A 18 -2.71 -1.26 -0.31
CA GLY A 18 -1.34 -1.71 -0.14
C GLY A 18 -1.00 -2.08 1.31
N LEU A 19 -1.59 -1.39 2.29
CA LEU A 19 -1.43 -1.72 3.71
C LEU A 19 -2.13 -3.03 4.08
N SER A 20 -3.35 -3.27 3.60
CA SER A 20 -4.05 -4.52 3.88
C SER A 20 -3.30 -5.75 3.33
N TYR A 21 -2.63 -5.63 2.17
CA TYR A 21 -1.76 -6.69 1.65
C TYR A 21 -0.58 -7.04 2.57
N LEU A 22 -0.12 -6.08 3.37
CA LEU A 22 0.94 -6.29 4.35
C LEU A 22 0.39 -6.76 5.70
N GLY A 23 -0.90 -7.08 5.81
CA GLY A 23 -1.55 -7.43 7.07
C GLY A 23 -1.60 -6.25 8.05
N TRP A 24 -1.65 -5.02 7.53
CA TRP A 24 -1.73 -3.81 8.33
C TRP A 24 -3.17 -3.28 8.37
N ASP A 25 -3.87 -3.59 9.46
CA ASP A 25 -5.27 -3.20 9.67
C ASP A 25 -5.43 -1.91 10.51
N ALA A 26 -4.32 -1.34 10.99
CA ALA A 26 -4.35 -0.11 11.77
C ALA A 26 -4.54 1.13 10.87
N PRO A 27 -5.12 2.22 11.41
CA PRO A 27 -5.26 3.49 10.68
C PRO A 27 -3.93 4.03 10.17
N ILE A 28 -3.99 4.80 9.09
CA ILE A 28 -2.85 5.53 8.56
C ILE A 28 -2.58 6.72 9.47
N THR A 29 -1.44 6.71 10.15
CA THR A 29 -1.03 7.78 11.07
C THR A 29 0.42 8.21 10.84
N ARG A 30 0.83 9.32 11.45
CA ARG A 30 2.23 9.77 11.41
C ARG A 30 3.15 8.76 12.08
N GLU A 31 2.72 8.14 13.18
CA GLU A 31 3.45 7.08 13.90
C GLU A 31 3.68 5.86 13.00
N GLY A 32 2.78 5.64 12.04
CA GLY A 32 2.89 4.64 11.01
C GLY A 32 4.09 4.81 10.06
N ILE A 33 4.84 5.91 10.09
CA ILE A 33 6.09 6.04 9.33
C ILE A 33 7.32 5.54 10.11
N ARG A 34 7.18 5.27 11.41
CA ARG A 34 8.30 4.81 12.27
C ARG A 34 8.84 3.47 11.78
N TRP A 35 10.16 3.33 11.71
CA TRP A 35 10.81 2.06 11.37
C TRP A 35 10.49 0.95 12.38
N GLY A 36 10.46 -0.31 11.93
CA GLY A 36 10.22 -1.48 12.80
C GLY A 36 8.75 -1.73 13.20
N GLY A 37 7.78 -1.06 12.57
CA GLY A 37 6.36 -1.20 12.93
C GLY A 37 5.70 -2.53 12.50
N LEU A 38 6.23 -3.24 11.50
CA LEU A 38 5.69 -4.52 11.06
C LEU A 38 6.26 -5.63 11.96
N ARG A 39 5.38 -6.36 12.67
CA ARG A 39 5.80 -7.37 13.64
C ARG A 39 6.22 -8.66 12.96
N THR A 40 7.18 -9.36 13.54
CA THR A 40 7.55 -10.72 13.11
C THR A 40 6.32 -11.62 13.18
N GLY A 41 6.10 -12.43 12.14
CA GLY A 41 4.95 -13.33 12.05
C GLY A 41 3.66 -12.68 11.56
N THR A 42 3.65 -11.39 11.20
CA THR A 42 2.50 -10.77 10.53
C THR A 42 2.20 -11.52 9.23
N ARG A 43 0.97 -12.02 9.10
CA ARG A 43 0.50 -12.70 7.89
C ARG A 43 0.25 -11.66 6.80
N ILE A 44 0.99 -11.78 5.70
CA ILE A 44 0.72 -11.02 4.48
C ILE A 44 -0.31 -11.73 3.61
N VAL A 45 -0.89 -11.01 2.67
CA VAL A 45 -1.89 -11.51 1.74
C VAL A 45 -1.30 -11.55 0.33
N LYS A 46 -1.71 -12.52 -0.49
CA LYS A 46 -1.35 -12.53 -1.91
C LYS A 46 -1.96 -11.30 -2.59
N ALA A 47 -1.11 -10.40 -3.04
CA ALA A 47 -1.52 -9.12 -3.62
C ALA A 47 -1.80 -9.25 -5.12
N GLU A 48 -2.86 -8.58 -5.57
CA GLU A 48 -3.02 -8.24 -6.98
C GLU A 48 -2.20 -6.98 -7.30
N PRO A 49 -1.87 -6.73 -8.58
CA PRO A 49 -1.25 -5.47 -8.99
C PRO A 49 -2.04 -4.26 -8.48
N LEU A 50 -1.36 -3.34 -7.79
CA LEU A 50 -1.98 -2.12 -7.27
C LEU A 50 -2.31 -1.10 -8.36
N PHE A 51 -1.52 -1.11 -9.43
CA PHE A 51 -1.67 -0.21 -10.56
C PHE A 51 -1.92 -1.04 -11.81
N PRO A 52 -3.02 -0.78 -12.54
CA PRO A 52 -3.21 -1.38 -13.84
C PRO A 52 -2.14 -0.86 -14.80
N ARG A 53 -1.78 -1.68 -15.79
CA ARG A 53 -0.97 -1.24 -16.91
C ARG A 53 -1.80 -0.26 -17.75
N ILE A 54 -1.20 0.85 -18.13
CA ILE A 54 -1.76 1.76 -19.13
C ILE A 54 -1.35 1.20 -20.48
N GLU A 55 -2.32 0.83 -21.31
CA GLU A 55 -2.06 0.45 -22.70
C GLU A 55 -1.99 1.72 -23.55
N GLU A 56 -0.92 1.90 -24.31
CA GLU A 56 -0.89 2.89 -25.38
C GLU A 56 -1.87 2.42 -26.46
N LYS A 57 -2.85 3.25 -26.82
CA LYS A 57 -3.63 2.99 -28.03
C LYS A 57 -2.63 3.08 -29.19
N GLY A 58 -2.27 1.93 -29.77
CA GLY A 58 -1.49 1.90 -30.99
C GLY A 58 -2.16 2.82 -32.01
N ASP A 59 -1.37 3.72 -32.59
CA ASP A 59 -1.82 4.67 -33.60
C ASP A 59 -2.64 3.94 -34.67
N ALA A 60 -3.89 4.39 -34.84
CA ALA A 60 -4.84 3.88 -35.83
C ALA A 60 -4.60 4.52 -37.20
#